data_AF-A0A1G0WYM0-F1
#
_entry.id   AF-A0A1G0WYM0-F1
#
_cell.length_a   1.000
_cell.length_b   1.000
_cell.length_c   1.000
_cell.angle_alpha   90.00
_cell.angle_beta   90.00
_cell.angle_gamma   90.00
#
_symmetry.space_group_name_H-M   'P 1'
#
loop_
_entity.id
_entity.type
_entity.pdbx_description
1 polymer ?
#
loop_
_entity_poly.entity_id
_entity_poly.type
_entity_poly.pdbx_seq_one_letter_code
_entity_poly.pdbx_strand_id
1 'polypeptide(L)'
;MVNITLTNNNKSSSYSKVLINLKDGTCLLDEGKKITHAELMALREFQHPLLAEQKIVTNDHLFIYNYDDFNGLLNSVIYVYSVLLNVKDPLACKFVIAPSNKFLRAKVEDKINFSLYANKPGTQLIDIKQLNAVASTLCKNEFEYAEEIIIDDYFTFNDLPLEVDGDKLFEKVDFDVIKLITTKTDFALYELRYIDPNVGVGLFCKKKINKGKGLFIYGGVKLINPQYLGYSYCTEDLLGMHIDARFYGNLARFINHSACNELDKNSPYLKANLISKIICINGIKFIYLDAARDIMPNEQLLIHYGDEYFVNRPEFKFNANNKVVYKINNFWHSLALHKAPHMQALGHIGIQAAQKYLLIRIGIIFALIFSLMLIILNASWPGKLN
;
A
#
# COMPACT_ATOMS: atom_id res chain seq x y z
N MET A 1 -13.75 24.85 4.70
CA MET A 1 -13.79 25.80 3.56
C MET A 1 -12.58 25.47 2.70
N VAL A 2 -12.81 25.04 1.45
CA VAL A 2 -11.74 24.62 0.54
C VAL A 2 -11.28 25.81 -0.28
N ASN A 3 -9.98 26.12 -0.22
CA ASN A 3 -9.35 27.17 -1.01
C ASN A 3 -8.28 26.57 -1.93
N ILE A 4 -8.22 27.02 -3.17
CA ILE A 4 -7.16 26.66 -4.12
C ILE A 4 -6.30 27.88 -4.45
N THR A 5 -4.98 27.72 -4.37
CA THR A 5 -4.01 28.74 -4.79
C THR A 5 -3.49 28.40 -6.17
N LEU A 6 -3.50 29.36 -7.09
CA LEU A 6 -2.94 29.21 -8.44
C LEU A 6 -1.84 30.25 -8.65
N THR A 7 -0.69 29.82 -9.19
CA THR A 7 0.38 30.75 -9.60
C THR A 7 0.19 31.17 -11.05
N ASN A 8 0.36 32.47 -11.31
CA ASN A 8 0.27 33.00 -12.66
C ASN A 8 1.50 32.58 -13.49
N ASN A 9 1.26 31.88 -14.60
CA ASN A 9 2.30 31.52 -15.56
C ASN A 9 2.80 32.73 -16.38
N ASN A 10 2.03 33.81 -16.43
CA ASN A 10 2.45 35.05 -17.06
C ASN A 10 3.30 35.89 -16.12
N LYS A 11 4.62 35.73 -16.22
CA LYS A 11 5.62 36.43 -15.39
C LYS A 11 5.63 37.96 -15.54
N SER A 12 4.97 38.53 -16.56
CA SER A 12 4.90 39.98 -16.75
C SER A 12 3.63 40.62 -16.18
N SER A 13 2.71 39.84 -15.61
CA SER A 13 1.52 40.38 -14.95
C SER A 13 1.89 41.03 -13.61
N SER A 14 1.10 42.02 -13.18
CA SER A 14 1.19 42.57 -11.82
C SER A 14 0.67 41.58 -10.75
N TYR A 15 -0.08 40.55 -11.15
CA TYR A 15 -0.63 39.54 -10.26
C TYR A 15 0.17 38.24 -10.38
N SER A 16 0.82 37.82 -9.30
CA SER A 16 1.64 36.61 -9.28
C SER A 16 0.83 35.37 -8.86
N LYS A 17 -0.19 35.52 -8.01
CA LYS A 17 -1.05 34.42 -7.56
C LYS A 17 -2.50 34.86 -7.36
N VAL A 18 -3.38 33.87 -7.28
CA VAL A 18 -4.77 34.03 -6.83
C VAL A 18 -5.14 32.92 -5.87
N LEU A 19 -5.82 33.28 -4.78
CA LEU A 19 -6.49 32.35 -3.88
C LEU A 19 -7.98 32.34 -4.21
N ILE A 20 -8.51 31.18 -4.60
CA ILE A 20 -9.92 31.01 -4.97
C ILE A 20 -10.61 30.18 -3.89
N ASN A 21 -11.66 30.75 -3.29
CA ASN A 21 -12.55 30.02 -2.41
C ASN A 21 -13.53 29.21 -3.26
N LEU A 22 -13.38 27.89 -3.24
CA LEU A 22 -14.17 27.00 -4.10
C LEU A 22 -15.63 26.88 -3.68
N LYS A 23 -16.04 27.40 -2.52
CA LYS A 23 -17.44 27.37 -2.07
C LYS A 23 -18.28 28.49 -2.70
N ASP A 24 -17.72 29.69 -2.77
CA ASP A 24 -18.45 30.91 -3.19
C ASP A 24 -17.87 31.57 -4.44
N GLY A 25 -16.74 31.07 -4.96
CA GLY A 25 -16.09 31.60 -6.16
C GLY A 25 -15.37 32.93 -5.95
N THR A 26 -15.21 33.39 -4.70
CA THR A 26 -14.46 34.60 -4.40
C THR A 26 -12.98 34.38 -4.67
N CYS A 27 -12.37 35.29 -5.42
CA CYS A 27 -10.96 35.26 -5.76
C CYS A 27 -10.22 36.41 -5.05
N LEU A 28 -9.07 36.12 -4.45
CA LEU A 28 -8.21 37.09 -3.77
C LEU A 28 -6.85 37.14 -4.48
N LEU A 29 -6.51 38.29 -5.04
CA LEU A 29 -5.21 38.56 -5.65
C LEU A 29 -4.18 39.00 -4.60
N ASP A 30 -2.89 38.98 -4.94
CA ASP A 30 -1.75 39.24 -4.02
C ASP A 30 -1.85 40.56 -3.21
N GLU A 31 -2.51 41.57 -3.75
CA GLU A 31 -2.71 42.88 -3.09
C GLU A 31 -3.92 42.92 -2.14
N GLY A 32 -4.53 41.77 -1.86
CA GLY A 32 -5.76 41.67 -1.07
C GLY A 32 -7.02 42.12 -1.82
N LYS A 33 -6.89 42.43 -3.12
CA LYS A 33 -8.02 42.79 -3.99
C LYS A 33 -8.92 41.57 -4.18
N LYS A 34 -10.18 41.69 -3.76
CA LYS A 34 -11.23 40.70 -3.98
C LYS A 34 -11.89 40.94 -5.34
N ILE A 35 -11.99 39.89 -6.14
CA ILE A 35 -12.69 39.86 -7.42
C ILE A 35 -13.56 38.60 -7.50
N THR A 36 -14.53 38.60 -8.40
CA THR A 36 -15.33 37.43 -8.75
C THR A 36 -14.55 36.49 -9.67
N HIS A 37 -14.92 35.22 -9.71
CA HIS A 37 -14.37 34.28 -10.69
C HIS A 37 -14.57 34.74 -12.15
N ALA A 38 -15.71 35.38 -12.47
CA ALA A 38 -15.94 35.92 -13.80
C ALA A 38 -14.96 37.04 -14.18
N GLU A 39 -14.63 37.93 -13.22
CA GLU A 39 -13.61 38.96 -13.40
C GLU A 39 -12.22 38.36 -13.55
N LEU A 40 -11.87 37.33 -12.76
CA LEU A 40 -10.60 36.61 -12.91
C LEU A 40 -10.47 36.04 -14.33
N MET A 41 -11.51 35.39 -14.85
CA MET A 41 -11.52 34.84 -16.20
C MET A 41 -11.42 35.90 -17.31
N ALA A 42 -11.74 37.16 -17.01
CA ALA A 42 -11.59 38.28 -17.94
C ALA A 42 -10.18 38.90 -17.90
N LEU A 43 -9.38 38.63 -16.86
CA LEU A 43 -8.00 39.09 -16.76
C LEU A 43 -7.09 38.32 -17.72
N ARG A 44 -6.86 38.87 -18.92
CA ARG A 44 -5.97 38.29 -19.93
C ARG A 44 -4.53 38.07 -19.44
N GLU A 45 -4.12 38.86 -18.46
CA GLU A 45 -2.78 38.80 -17.88
C GLU A 45 -2.61 37.65 -16.87
N PHE A 46 -3.70 37.04 -16.38
CA PHE A 46 -3.63 35.90 -15.48
C PHE A 46 -3.83 34.58 -16.23
N GLN A 47 -2.82 33.72 -16.20
CA GLN A 47 -2.81 32.46 -16.95
C GLN A 47 -2.41 31.31 -16.02
N HIS A 48 -3.27 30.31 -15.90
CA HIS A 48 -2.95 29.05 -15.22
C HIS A 48 -3.63 27.90 -15.98
N PRO A 49 -2.99 26.71 -16.13
CA PRO A 49 -3.54 25.61 -16.93
C PRO A 49 -4.93 25.17 -16.48
N LEU A 50 -5.18 25.13 -15.17
CA LEU A 50 -6.49 24.79 -14.61
C LEU A 50 -7.62 25.71 -15.10
N LEU A 51 -7.34 27.00 -15.33
CA LEU A 51 -8.35 27.95 -15.84
C LEU A 51 -8.62 27.78 -17.33
N ALA A 52 -7.70 27.13 -18.05
CA ALA A 52 -7.83 26.80 -19.47
C ALA A 52 -8.55 25.47 -19.72
N GLU A 53 -8.77 24.66 -18.68
CA GLU A 53 -9.51 23.40 -18.77
C GLU A 53 -10.95 23.61 -19.26
N GLN A 54 -11.50 22.58 -19.90
CA GLN A 54 -12.83 22.66 -20.50
C GLN A 54 -13.90 22.95 -19.43
N LYS A 55 -14.70 23.99 -19.67
CA LYS A 55 -15.82 24.32 -18.77
C LYS A 55 -16.91 23.26 -18.87
N ILE A 56 -17.18 22.61 -17.75
CA ILE A 56 -18.31 21.70 -17.59
C ILE A 56 -19.45 22.50 -16.96
N VAL A 57 -20.42 22.90 -17.78
CA VAL A 57 -21.60 23.61 -17.34
C VAL A 57 -22.75 22.61 -17.28
N THR A 58 -23.09 22.17 -16.08
CA THR A 58 -24.26 21.32 -15.83
C THR A 58 -25.01 21.80 -14.58
N ASN A 59 -26.32 21.49 -14.52
CA ASN A 59 -27.12 21.61 -13.30
C ASN A 59 -27.09 20.32 -12.46
N ASP A 60 -26.38 19.29 -12.92
CA ASP A 60 -26.21 18.05 -12.18
C ASP A 60 -25.27 18.25 -11.00
N HIS A 61 -25.49 17.44 -9.97
CA HIS A 61 -24.65 17.38 -8.77
C HIS A 61 -23.86 16.07 -8.68
N LEU A 62 -24.07 15.14 -9.62
CA LEU A 62 -23.34 13.87 -9.69
C LEU A 62 -22.40 13.88 -10.89
N PHE A 63 -21.11 13.78 -10.62
CA PHE A 63 -20.06 13.78 -11.64
C PHE A 63 -19.35 12.42 -11.63
N ILE A 64 -19.46 11.69 -12.73
CA ILE A 64 -18.84 10.37 -12.89
C ILE A 64 -17.65 10.51 -13.83
N TYR A 65 -16.47 10.13 -13.38
CA TYR A 65 -15.23 10.12 -14.15
C TYR A 65 -14.69 8.71 -14.22
N ASN A 66 -14.75 8.12 -15.41
CA ASN A 66 -14.18 6.80 -15.67
C ASN A 66 -12.84 6.94 -16.37
N TYR A 67 -11.82 6.22 -15.91
CA TYR A 67 -10.49 6.23 -16.53
C TYR A 67 -10.12 4.89 -17.16
N ASP A 68 -9.50 4.96 -18.34
CA ASP A 68 -9.08 3.78 -19.12
C ASP A 68 -7.65 3.34 -18.80
N ASP A 69 -6.81 4.22 -18.24
CA ASP A 69 -5.40 3.98 -17.97
C ASP A 69 -4.85 4.89 -16.86
N PHE A 70 -3.53 4.79 -16.62
CA PHE A 70 -2.84 5.58 -15.60
C PHE A 70 -2.90 7.10 -15.86
N ASN A 71 -2.79 7.55 -17.11
CA ASN A 71 -2.90 8.98 -17.42
C ASN A 71 -4.32 9.49 -17.15
N GLY A 72 -5.33 8.68 -17.50
CA GLY A 72 -6.72 8.95 -17.14
C GLY A 72 -6.91 9.09 -15.64
N LEU A 73 -6.31 8.20 -14.84
CA LEU A 73 -6.32 8.28 -13.38
C LEU A 73 -5.68 9.59 -12.89
N LEU A 74 -4.51 9.99 -13.39
CA LEU A 74 -3.85 11.24 -13.02
C LEU A 74 -4.69 12.48 -13.37
N ASN A 75 -5.42 12.44 -14.48
CA ASN A 75 -6.28 13.53 -14.91
C ASN A 75 -7.57 13.67 -14.08
N SER A 76 -7.91 12.68 -13.26
CA SER A 76 -9.13 12.71 -12.44
C SER A 76 -9.15 13.86 -11.44
N VAL A 77 -7.99 14.24 -10.88
CA VAL A 77 -7.88 15.36 -9.93
C VAL A 77 -8.07 16.70 -10.64
N ILE A 78 -7.46 16.86 -11.83
CA ILE A 78 -7.64 18.04 -12.68
C ILE A 78 -9.12 18.20 -13.03
N TYR A 79 -9.78 17.11 -13.42
CA TYR A 79 -11.22 17.09 -13.71
C TYR A 79 -12.03 17.62 -12.52
N VAL A 80 -11.82 17.09 -11.32
CA VAL A 80 -12.56 17.49 -10.11
C VAL A 80 -12.43 18.99 -9.85
N TYR A 81 -11.22 19.53 -9.83
CA TYR A 81 -11.01 20.96 -9.57
C TYR A 81 -11.51 21.85 -10.70
N SER A 82 -11.43 21.40 -11.96
CA SER A 82 -12.00 22.13 -13.09
C SER A 82 -13.54 22.23 -13.00
N VAL A 83 -14.22 21.18 -12.55
CA VAL A 83 -15.67 21.19 -12.29
C VAL A 83 -15.98 22.19 -11.17
N LEU A 84 -15.30 22.08 -10.03
CA LEU A 84 -15.55 22.91 -8.85
C LEU A 84 -15.39 24.41 -9.10
N LEU A 85 -14.51 24.81 -10.01
CA LEU A 85 -14.36 26.22 -10.41
C LEU A 85 -15.53 26.76 -11.24
N ASN A 86 -16.35 25.90 -11.85
CA ASN A 86 -17.36 26.31 -12.83
C ASN A 86 -18.80 26.02 -12.42
N VAL A 87 -19.04 25.15 -11.42
CA VAL A 87 -20.38 24.83 -10.92
C VAL A 87 -20.95 25.93 -10.01
N LYS A 88 -22.28 26.06 -9.99
CA LYS A 88 -22.98 27.08 -9.18
C LYS A 88 -23.10 26.70 -7.70
N ASP A 89 -23.23 25.40 -7.40
CA ASP A 89 -23.33 24.88 -6.03
C ASP A 89 -22.29 23.77 -5.80
N PRO A 90 -21.05 24.14 -5.48
CA PRO A 90 -19.96 23.21 -5.20
C PRO A 90 -20.24 22.26 -4.03
N LEU A 91 -21.03 22.69 -3.03
CA LEU A 91 -21.30 21.88 -1.83
C LEU A 91 -22.24 20.71 -2.09
N ALA A 92 -23.11 20.82 -3.09
CA ALA A 92 -24.00 19.74 -3.50
C ALA A 92 -23.27 18.67 -4.35
N CYS A 93 -22.05 18.95 -4.83
CA CYS A 93 -21.35 18.07 -5.74
C CYS A 93 -20.90 16.76 -5.08
N LYS A 94 -21.17 15.65 -5.78
CA LYS A 94 -20.68 14.30 -5.52
C LYS A 94 -19.88 13.83 -6.72
N PHE A 95 -18.65 13.40 -6.47
CA PHE A 95 -17.76 12.85 -7.48
C PHE A 95 -17.66 11.35 -7.32
N VAL A 96 -17.69 10.62 -8.43
CA VAL A 96 -17.42 9.17 -8.50
C VAL A 96 -16.26 9.00 -9.48
N ILE A 97 -15.16 8.43 -9.01
CA ILE A 97 -14.00 8.13 -9.84
C ILE A 97 -13.82 6.61 -9.82
N ALA A 98 -13.83 5.99 -11.00
CA ALA A 98 -13.74 4.55 -11.12
C ALA A 98 -12.95 4.13 -12.37
N PRO A 99 -12.30 2.95 -12.35
CA PRO A 99 -11.74 2.37 -13.57
C PRO A 99 -12.87 2.02 -14.55
N SER A 100 -12.66 2.27 -15.84
CA SER A 100 -13.60 1.83 -16.89
C SER A 100 -13.46 0.33 -17.18
N ASN A 101 -14.35 -0.20 -18.03
CA ASN A 101 -14.23 -1.57 -18.55
C ASN A 101 -13.00 -1.78 -19.47
N LYS A 102 -12.35 -0.70 -19.93
CA LYS A 102 -11.11 -0.75 -20.71
C LYS A 102 -9.86 -0.66 -19.84
N PHE A 103 -10.00 -0.37 -18.54
CA PHE A 103 -8.88 -0.35 -17.62
C PHE A 103 -8.26 -1.75 -17.51
N LEU A 104 -7.20 -1.96 -18.27
CA LEU A 104 -6.47 -3.22 -18.29
C LEU A 104 -5.52 -3.25 -17.10
N ARG A 105 -5.89 -4.01 -16.06
CA ARG A 105 -4.93 -4.39 -15.02
C ARG A 105 -3.75 -5.10 -15.67
N ALA A 106 -2.54 -4.67 -15.35
CA ALA A 106 -1.31 -5.22 -15.88
C ALA A 106 -1.31 -6.73 -15.63
N LYS A 107 -1.14 -7.52 -16.71
CA LYS A 107 -0.92 -8.96 -16.57
C LYS A 107 0.36 -9.19 -15.79
N VAL A 108 0.26 -9.56 -14.52
CA VAL A 108 1.39 -9.82 -13.64
C VAL A 108 2.07 -11.13 -14.07
N GLU A 109 3.37 -11.26 -13.82
CA GLU A 109 4.04 -12.55 -13.95
C GLU A 109 3.32 -13.61 -13.11
N ASP A 110 3.20 -14.82 -13.66
CA ASP A 110 2.23 -15.76 -13.12
C ASP A 110 2.63 -16.33 -11.76
N LYS A 111 3.92 -16.29 -11.36
CA LYS A 111 4.43 -17.06 -10.22
C LYS A 111 5.54 -16.38 -9.42
N ILE A 112 5.47 -16.48 -8.10
CA ILE A 112 6.49 -16.01 -7.14
C ILE A 112 7.02 -17.17 -6.28
N ASN A 113 8.29 -17.09 -5.86
CA ASN A 113 8.85 -18.06 -4.93
C ASN A 113 8.25 -17.87 -3.54
N PHE A 114 7.93 -18.98 -2.88
CA PHE A 114 7.32 -19.01 -1.56
C PHE A 114 8.04 -20.02 -0.64
N SER A 115 8.24 -19.63 0.61
CA SER A 115 8.79 -20.48 1.67
C SER A 115 7.86 -20.51 2.88
N LEU A 116 7.76 -21.67 3.53
CA LEU A 116 7.13 -21.79 4.85
C LEU A 116 8.07 -21.50 6.03
N TYR A 117 9.32 -21.16 5.73
CA TYR A 117 10.34 -20.92 6.73
C TYR A 117 10.96 -19.54 6.49
N ALA A 118 10.81 -18.65 7.47
CA ALA A 118 11.39 -17.29 7.44
C ALA A 118 12.89 -17.26 7.06
N ASN A 119 13.63 -18.29 7.49
CA ASN A 119 15.09 -18.36 7.35
C ASN A 119 15.56 -19.29 6.22
N LYS A 120 14.67 -19.78 5.35
CA LYS A 120 15.05 -20.62 4.20
C LYS A 120 14.52 -20.02 2.89
N PRO A 121 15.33 -20.01 1.82
CA PRO A 121 14.88 -19.60 0.50
C PRO A 121 13.62 -20.35 0.05
N GLY A 122 12.79 -19.68 -0.75
CA GLY A 122 11.61 -20.28 -1.35
C GLY A 122 12.01 -21.29 -2.44
N THR A 123 11.54 -22.52 -2.31
CA THR A 123 11.73 -23.57 -3.32
C THR A 123 10.45 -23.90 -4.07
N GLN A 124 9.30 -23.44 -3.58
CA GLN A 124 8.00 -23.63 -4.21
C GLN A 124 7.62 -22.35 -4.97
N LEU A 125 7.11 -22.50 -6.18
CA LEU A 125 6.45 -21.40 -6.90
C LEU A 125 4.95 -21.44 -6.59
N ILE A 126 4.38 -20.27 -6.29
CA ILE A 126 2.94 -20.07 -6.13
C ILE A 126 2.45 -19.10 -7.19
N ASP A 127 1.25 -19.32 -7.72
CA ASP A 127 0.66 -18.37 -8.67
C ASP A 127 -0.07 -17.21 -7.98
N ILE A 128 -0.52 -16.21 -8.75
CA ILE A 128 -1.26 -15.06 -8.22
C ILE A 128 -2.57 -15.49 -7.53
N LYS A 129 -3.27 -16.53 -8.03
CA LYS A 129 -4.49 -17.03 -7.39
C LYS A 129 -4.17 -17.60 -6.00
N GLN A 130 -3.07 -18.34 -5.88
CA GLN A 130 -2.57 -18.85 -4.62
C GLN A 130 -2.10 -17.71 -3.71
N LEU A 131 -1.37 -16.71 -4.23
CA LEU A 131 -0.98 -15.52 -3.48
C LEU A 131 -2.19 -14.81 -2.88
N ASN A 132 -3.22 -14.58 -3.70
CA ASN A 132 -4.48 -13.97 -3.28
C ASN A 132 -5.13 -14.76 -2.15
N ALA A 133 -5.23 -16.09 -2.32
CA ALA A 133 -5.82 -16.95 -1.31
C ALA A 133 -4.99 -17.01 -0.01
N VAL A 134 -3.65 -17.00 -0.10
CA VAL A 134 -2.74 -16.97 1.05
C VAL A 134 -2.94 -15.68 1.83
N ALA A 135 -2.84 -14.53 1.16
CA ALA A 135 -3.03 -13.24 1.80
C ALA A 135 -4.44 -13.10 2.37
N SER A 136 -5.46 -13.53 1.63
CA SER A 136 -6.85 -13.43 2.08
C SER A 136 -7.10 -14.20 3.38
N THR A 137 -6.56 -15.42 3.43
CA THR A 137 -6.66 -16.30 4.59
C THR A 137 -5.94 -15.72 5.80
N LEU A 138 -4.68 -15.29 5.62
CA LEU A 138 -3.85 -14.82 6.74
C LEU A 138 -4.34 -13.47 7.28
N CYS A 139 -4.84 -12.60 6.41
CA CYS A 139 -5.38 -11.29 6.77
C CYS A 139 -6.88 -11.33 7.14
N LYS A 140 -7.56 -12.48 6.99
CA LYS A 140 -8.99 -12.68 7.23
C LYS A 140 -9.89 -11.69 6.47
N ASN A 141 -9.50 -11.31 5.26
CA ASN A 141 -10.21 -10.40 4.38
C ASN A 141 -9.97 -10.82 2.94
N GLU A 142 -10.86 -10.51 2.01
CA GLU A 142 -10.56 -10.74 0.59
C GLU A 142 -9.38 -9.88 0.15
N PHE A 143 -8.50 -10.44 -0.68
CA PHE A 143 -7.37 -9.73 -1.24
C PHE A 143 -7.18 -10.07 -2.70
N GLU A 144 -6.97 -9.02 -3.51
CA GLU A 144 -6.62 -9.12 -4.91
C GLU A 144 -5.27 -8.43 -5.18
N TYR A 145 -4.34 -9.19 -5.75
CA TYR A 145 -3.08 -8.63 -6.22
C TYR A 145 -3.28 -7.67 -7.39
N ALA A 146 -2.72 -6.46 -7.28
CA ALA A 146 -2.67 -5.46 -8.34
C ALA A 146 -1.38 -4.65 -8.20
N GLU A 147 -0.67 -4.41 -9.32
CA GLU A 147 0.54 -3.56 -9.32
C GLU A 147 0.19 -2.08 -9.17
N GLU A 148 -1.01 -1.71 -9.58
CA GLU A 148 -1.43 -0.32 -9.73
C GLU A 148 -1.99 0.29 -8.44
N ILE A 149 -2.09 1.62 -8.48
CA ILE A 149 -3.01 2.37 -7.62
C ILE A 149 -4.34 2.50 -8.36
N ILE A 150 -5.44 2.30 -7.63
CA ILE A 150 -6.80 2.39 -8.15
C ILE A 150 -7.56 3.42 -7.33
N ILE A 151 -8.39 4.24 -7.97
CA ILE A 151 -9.45 5.01 -7.32
C ILE A 151 -10.77 4.37 -7.79
N ASP A 152 -11.52 3.81 -6.86
CA ASP A 152 -12.85 3.24 -7.12
C ASP A 152 -13.75 3.60 -5.93
N ASP A 153 -14.05 4.89 -5.81
CA ASP A 153 -14.75 5.46 -4.67
C ASP A 153 -15.53 6.72 -5.06
N TYR A 154 -16.36 7.20 -4.15
CA TYR A 154 -17.02 8.48 -4.25
C TYR A 154 -16.64 9.39 -3.09
N PHE A 155 -16.71 10.70 -3.34
CA PHE A 155 -16.47 11.71 -2.33
C PHE A 155 -17.25 12.98 -2.65
N THR A 156 -17.24 13.91 -1.71
CA THR A 156 -17.96 15.18 -1.75
C THR A 156 -17.00 16.33 -1.51
N PHE A 157 -17.48 17.56 -1.67
CA PHE A 157 -16.71 18.76 -1.36
C PHE A 157 -16.10 18.76 0.05
N ASN A 158 -16.79 18.18 1.03
CA ASN A 158 -16.36 18.18 2.43
C ASN A 158 -15.19 17.22 2.70
N ASP A 159 -14.92 16.29 1.78
CA ASP A 159 -13.84 15.32 1.88
C ASP A 159 -12.51 15.89 1.32
N LEU A 160 -12.57 17.02 0.61
CA LEU A 160 -11.41 17.65 0.01
C LEU A 160 -10.54 18.38 1.05
N PRO A 161 -9.21 18.47 0.82
CA PRO A 161 -8.32 19.25 1.66
C PRO A 161 -8.76 20.72 1.72
N LEU A 162 -8.62 21.35 2.90
CA LEU A 162 -9.02 22.74 3.10
C LEU A 162 -8.16 23.72 2.27
N GLU A 163 -6.91 23.37 2.02
CA GLU A 163 -5.96 24.18 1.25
C GLU A 163 -5.33 23.34 0.15
N VAL A 164 -5.40 23.84 -1.07
CA VAL A 164 -4.98 23.15 -2.27
C VAL A 164 -3.99 24.04 -3.02
N ASP A 165 -2.82 23.48 -3.32
CA ASP A 165 -1.87 24.10 -4.24
C ASP A 165 -2.19 23.59 -5.65
N GLY A 166 -2.83 24.44 -6.46
CA GLY A 166 -3.29 24.07 -7.79
C GLY A 166 -2.16 23.89 -8.80
N ASP A 167 -0.96 24.39 -8.51
CA ASP A 167 0.22 24.18 -9.36
C ASP A 167 0.61 22.68 -9.38
N LYS A 168 0.36 21.96 -8.28
CA LYS A 168 0.64 20.52 -8.13
C LYS A 168 -0.20 19.64 -9.05
N LEU A 169 -1.30 20.15 -9.59
CA LEU A 169 -2.11 19.46 -10.58
C LEU A 169 -1.40 19.32 -11.93
N PHE A 170 -0.34 20.10 -12.18
CA PHE A 170 0.39 20.13 -13.44
C PHE A 170 1.91 19.99 -13.23
N GLU A 171 2.32 19.42 -12.09
CA GLU A 171 3.72 19.16 -11.80
C GLU A 171 4.35 18.23 -12.85
N LYS A 172 5.54 18.60 -13.33
CA LYS A 172 6.30 17.74 -14.22
C LYS A 172 6.79 16.52 -13.46
N VAL A 173 6.54 15.34 -14.03
CA VAL A 173 6.95 14.08 -13.42
C VAL A 173 8.32 13.67 -13.93
N ASP A 174 9.13 13.15 -13.01
CA ASP A 174 10.38 12.47 -13.36
C ASP A 174 10.10 11.23 -14.22
N PHE A 175 10.81 11.09 -15.33
CA PHE A 175 10.69 9.96 -16.24
C PHE A 175 10.98 8.62 -15.53
N ASP A 176 11.94 8.58 -14.60
CA ASP A 176 12.28 7.35 -13.89
C ASP A 176 11.15 6.90 -12.96
N VAL A 177 10.39 7.84 -12.40
CA VAL A 177 9.20 7.57 -11.59
C VAL A 177 8.07 7.02 -12.46
N ILE A 178 7.77 7.66 -13.60
CA ILE A 178 6.77 7.15 -14.55
C ILE A 178 7.14 5.75 -15.03
N LYS A 179 8.42 5.53 -15.33
CA LYS A 179 8.92 4.23 -15.73
C LYS A 179 8.69 3.20 -14.64
N LEU A 180 8.98 3.49 -13.37
CA LEU A 180 8.72 2.54 -12.29
C LEU A 180 7.22 2.22 -12.14
N ILE A 181 6.35 3.24 -12.20
CA ILE A 181 4.89 3.06 -12.09
C ILE A 181 4.34 2.18 -13.22
N THR A 182 4.90 2.32 -14.42
CA THR A 182 4.43 1.61 -15.63
C THR A 182 5.14 0.28 -15.87
N THR A 183 6.25 0.01 -15.17
CA THR A 183 7.02 -1.23 -15.32
C THR A 183 6.52 -2.27 -14.33
N LYS A 184 6.27 -3.48 -14.83
CA LYS A 184 5.87 -4.61 -13.99
C LYS A 184 6.99 -4.98 -13.01
N THR A 185 6.59 -5.38 -11.81
CA THR A 185 7.52 -5.94 -10.82
C THR A 185 8.15 -7.23 -11.35
N ASP A 186 9.48 -7.32 -11.33
CA ASP A 186 10.23 -8.53 -11.68
C ASP A 186 10.19 -9.52 -10.51
N PHE A 187 9.33 -10.55 -10.58
CA PHE A 187 9.17 -11.52 -9.50
C PHE A 187 10.42 -12.39 -9.32
N ALA A 188 11.32 -12.46 -10.29
CA ALA A 188 12.56 -13.20 -10.15
C ALA A 188 13.55 -12.52 -9.17
N LEU A 189 13.34 -11.24 -8.83
CA LEU A 189 14.11 -10.52 -7.81
C LEU A 189 13.65 -10.80 -6.39
N TYR A 190 12.44 -11.32 -6.19
CA TYR A 190 11.79 -11.38 -4.89
C TYR A 190 11.27 -12.77 -4.55
N GLU A 191 11.03 -12.98 -3.27
CA GLU A 191 10.30 -14.14 -2.76
C GLU A 191 9.55 -13.80 -1.48
N LEU A 192 8.50 -14.57 -1.23
CA LEU A 192 7.69 -14.45 -0.02
C LEU A 192 8.05 -15.56 0.95
N ARG A 193 8.13 -15.23 2.24
CA ARG A 193 8.35 -16.25 3.28
C ARG A 193 7.33 -16.07 4.39
N TYR A 194 6.70 -17.17 4.79
CA TYR A 194 5.93 -17.22 6.02
C TYR A 194 6.87 -17.02 7.22
N ILE A 195 6.61 -15.96 7.99
CA ILE A 195 7.37 -15.60 9.19
C ILE A 195 6.86 -16.41 10.37
N ASP A 196 5.65 -16.06 10.83
CA ASP A 196 4.95 -16.70 11.94
C ASP A 196 3.46 -16.27 11.94
N PRO A 197 2.62 -16.79 12.87
CA PRO A 197 1.20 -16.45 12.87
C PRO A 197 0.85 -15.00 13.21
N ASN A 198 1.73 -14.25 13.86
CA ASN A 198 1.45 -12.88 14.30
C ASN A 198 1.87 -11.84 13.24
N VAL A 199 2.93 -12.13 12.50
CA VAL A 199 3.42 -11.28 11.40
C VAL A 199 2.83 -11.70 10.04
N GLY A 200 2.65 -13.00 9.83
CA GLY A 200 2.20 -13.54 8.55
C GLY A 200 3.35 -13.75 7.58
N VAL A 201 3.40 -12.95 6.51
CA VAL A 201 4.34 -13.12 5.38
C VAL A 201 5.29 -11.92 5.32
N GLY A 202 6.55 -12.17 4.96
CA GLY A 202 7.53 -11.13 4.67
C GLY A 202 8.05 -11.24 3.23
N LEU A 203 8.43 -10.09 2.66
CA LEU A 203 9.08 -9.99 1.36
C LEU A 203 10.60 -10.04 1.51
N PHE A 204 11.26 -10.85 0.69
CA PHE A 204 12.72 -11.05 0.69
C PHE A 204 13.27 -10.81 -0.71
N CYS A 205 14.52 -10.36 -0.78
CA CYS A 205 15.23 -10.24 -2.05
C CYS A 205 16.02 -11.53 -2.37
N LYS A 206 16.01 -11.94 -3.63
CA LYS A 206 16.75 -13.10 -4.15
C LYS A 206 18.10 -12.71 -4.75
N LYS A 207 18.24 -11.46 -5.18
CA LYS A 207 19.45 -10.90 -5.80
C LYS A 207 19.88 -9.66 -5.04
N LYS A 208 21.17 -9.31 -5.18
CA LYS A 208 21.70 -8.06 -4.62
C LYS A 208 20.92 -6.87 -5.19
N ILE A 209 20.51 -5.97 -4.33
CA ILE A 209 19.93 -4.67 -4.68
C ILE A 209 20.93 -3.60 -4.24
N ASN A 210 21.28 -2.70 -5.16
CA ASN A 210 22.20 -1.61 -4.85
C ASN A 210 21.46 -0.47 -4.12
N LYS A 211 22.17 0.23 -3.23
CA LYS A 211 21.70 1.45 -2.59
C LYS A 211 21.14 2.45 -3.60
N GLY A 212 20.03 3.10 -3.25
CA GLY A 212 19.36 4.12 -4.05
C GLY A 212 18.53 3.58 -5.21
N LYS A 213 18.47 2.25 -5.41
CA LYS A 213 17.60 1.66 -6.42
C LYS A 213 16.13 1.75 -5.97
N GLY A 214 15.29 2.30 -6.83
CA GLY A 214 13.84 2.23 -6.74
C GLY A 214 13.33 0.81 -6.91
N LEU A 215 12.48 0.37 -6.00
CA LEU A 215 11.99 -1.02 -5.97
C LEU A 215 10.49 -1.10 -6.22
N PHE A 216 9.71 -0.26 -5.55
CA PHE A 216 8.26 -0.33 -5.60
C PHE A 216 7.63 1.04 -5.55
N ILE A 217 6.49 1.15 -6.22
CA ILE A 217 5.42 2.04 -5.81
C ILE A 217 4.50 1.21 -4.92
N TYR A 218 4.16 1.68 -3.73
CA TYR A 218 3.21 0.97 -2.87
C TYR A 218 1.81 1.05 -3.50
N GLY A 219 1.37 -0.07 -4.07
CA GLY A 219 0.07 -0.19 -4.72
C GLY A 219 -1.08 -0.35 -3.72
N GLY A 220 -2.31 -0.11 -4.18
CA GLY A 220 -3.50 -0.21 -3.33
C GLY A 220 -4.68 0.61 -3.87
N VAL A 221 -5.74 0.73 -3.07
CA VAL A 221 -6.88 1.58 -3.38
C VAL A 221 -6.73 2.92 -2.68
N LYS A 222 -7.08 3.98 -3.38
CA LYS A 222 -7.24 5.32 -2.82
C LYS A 222 -8.62 5.47 -2.20
N LEU A 223 -8.67 5.76 -0.91
CA LEU A 223 -9.90 5.84 -0.12
C LEU A 223 -9.93 7.10 0.74
N ILE A 224 -11.13 7.63 0.97
CA ILE A 224 -11.37 8.65 1.98
C ILE A 224 -11.38 7.98 3.37
N ASN A 225 -10.63 8.52 4.32
CA ASN A 225 -10.64 8.10 5.73
C ASN A 225 -10.53 6.56 5.94
N PRO A 226 -9.36 5.94 5.65
CA PRO A 226 -9.19 4.50 5.83
C PRO A 226 -9.43 4.09 7.29
N GLN A 227 -10.39 3.21 7.52
CA GLN A 227 -10.75 2.76 8.88
C GLN A 227 -9.66 1.90 9.55
N TYR A 228 -8.77 1.29 8.75
CA TYR A 228 -7.80 0.31 9.21
C TYR A 228 -6.39 0.66 8.77
N LEU A 229 -5.66 1.38 9.61
CA LEU A 229 -4.30 1.86 9.33
C LEU A 229 -3.23 0.75 9.23
N GLY A 230 -3.61 -0.53 9.26
CA GLY A 230 -2.69 -1.66 9.20
C GLY A 230 -1.96 -1.81 7.86
N TYR A 231 -2.58 -1.35 6.78
CA TYR A 231 -2.05 -1.42 5.41
C TYR A 231 -2.17 -0.08 4.68
N SER A 232 -2.42 1.00 5.42
CA SER A 232 -2.70 2.30 4.84
C SER A 232 -1.57 3.27 5.12
N TYR A 233 -1.21 4.06 4.12
CA TYR A 233 -0.35 5.24 4.30
C TYR A 233 -1.24 6.45 4.51
N CYS A 234 -1.17 7.04 5.71
CA CYS A 234 -1.93 8.22 6.11
C CYS A 234 -1.37 9.50 5.48
N THR A 235 -1.32 9.55 4.15
CA THR A 235 -0.89 10.74 3.41
C THR A 235 -1.96 11.11 2.40
N GLU A 236 -2.75 12.12 2.75
CA GLU A 236 -3.83 12.65 1.92
C GLU A 236 -3.26 13.31 0.67
N ASP A 237 -3.77 12.93 -0.50
CA ASP A 237 -3.52 13.64 -1.75
C ASP A 237 -4.48 14.83 -1.93
N LEU A 238 -4.49 15.47 -3.11
CA LEU A 238 -5.37 16.60 -3.35
C LEU A 238 -6.85 16.21 -3.43
N LEU A 239 -7.22 14.93 -3.48
CA LEU A 239 -8.61 14.50 -3.32
C LEU A 239 -8.96 14.15 -1.87
N GLY A 240 -8.03 14.34 -0.92
CA GLY A 240 -8.20 13.90 0.46
C GLY A 240 -8.09 12.39 0.62
N MET A 241 -7.56 11.68 -0.38
CA MET A 241 -7.51 10.22 -0.40
C MET A 241 -6.17 9.68 0.08
N HIS A 242 -6.24 8.56 0.79
CA HIS A 242 -5.11 7.79 1.32
C HIS A 242 -4.95 6.49 0.56
N ILE A 243 -3.73 5.94 0.49
CA ILE A 243 -3.50 4.62 -0.11
C ILE A 243 -3.75 3.55 0.95
N ASP A 244 -4.57 2.56 0.62
CA ASP A 244 -4.85 1.38 1.45
C ASP A 244 -4.59 0.10 0.66
N ALA A 245 -3.70 -0.74 1.19
CA ALA A 245 -3.32 -2.01 0.57
C ALA A 245 -3.94 -3.25 1.24
N ARG A 246 -5.07 -3.10 1.96
CA ARG A 246 -5.73 -4.21 2.67
C ARG A 246 -6.37 -5.20 1.71
N PHE A 247 -7.19 -4.68 0.79
CA PHE A 247 -8.00 -5.47 -0.15
C PHE A 247 -7.37 -5.57 -1.54
N TYR A 248 -6.57 -4.58 -1.93
CA TYR A 248 -5.85 -4.56 -3.20
C TYR A 248 -4.42 -4.14 -2.97
N GLY A 249 -3.45 -4.62 -3.74
CA GLY A 249 -2.07 -4.12 -3.66
C GLY A 249 -1.04 -5.09 -4.22
N ASN A 250 0.21 -4.65 -4.23
CA ASN A 250 1.31 -5.39 -4.83
C ASN A 250 2.24 -6.02 -3.77
N LEU A 251 3.41 -6.52 -4.20
CA LEU A 251 4.37 -7.14 -3.27
C LEU A 251 4.81 -6.22 -2.13
N ALA A 252 4.78 -4.91 -2.31
CA ALA A 252 5.22 -3.96 -1.30
C ALA A 252 4.42 -4.05 0.00
N ARG A 253 3.17 -4.54 -0.04
CA ARG A 253 2.33 -4.75 1.16
C ARG A 253 2.91 -5.78 2.13
N PHE A 254 3.77 -6.68 1.66
CA PHE A 254 4.42 -7.73 2.46
C PHE A 254 5.78 -7.28 3.03
N ILE A 255 6.17 -6.03 2.82
CA ILE A 255 7.36 -5.44 3.45
C ILE A 255 7.01 -5.15 4.90
N ASN A 256 7.69 -5.82 5.83
CA ASN A 256 7.42 -5.69 7.26
C ASN A 256 8.06 -4.44 7.87
N HIS A 257 7.55 -4.06 9.04
CA HIS A 257 8.13 -3.03 9.87
C HIS A 257 9.52 -3.42 10.41
N SER A 258 10.42 -2.44 10.53
CA SER A 258 11.60 -2.49 11.39
C SER A 258 11.56 -1.37 12.41
N ALA A 259 11.65 -1.73 13.70
CA ALA A 259 11.71 -0.79 14.83
C ALA A 259 13.04 -0.01 14.93
N CYS A 260 14.01 -0.35 14.08
CA CYS A 260 15.31 0.32 14.05
C CYS A 260 15.51 1.00 12.71
N ASN A 261 15.80 2.29 12.76
CA ASN A 261 16.25 3.05 11.60
C ASN A 261 17.67 2.64 11.24
N GLU A 262 18.09 2.88 9.99
CA GLU A 262 19.47 2.58 9.54
C GLU A 262 20.53 3.19 10.47
N LEU A 263 20.23 4.37 11.03
CA LEU A 263 21.11 5.16 11.90
C LEU A 263 21.36 4.53 13.28
N ASP A 264 20.55 3.58 13.72
CA ASP A 264 20.70 2.97 15.05
C ASP A 264 21.85 1.93 15.03
N LYS A 265 23.08 2.37 15.31
CA LYS A 265 24.29 1.54 15.21
C LYS A 265 24.36 0.39 16.24
N ASN A 266 23.66 0.50 17.36
CA ASN A 266 23.84 -0.40 18.51
C ASN A 266 22.70 -1.40 18.69
N SER A 267 21.67 -1.34 17.87
CA SER A 267 20.54 -2.27 17.99
C SER A 267 20.92 -3.71 17.60
N PRO A 268 20.52 -4.72 18.40
CA PRO A 268 20.63 -6.13 18.04
C PRO A 268 19.55 -6.58 17.03
N TYR A 269 18.63 -5.69 16.66
CA TYR A 269 17.53 -5.99 15.74
C TYR A 269 17.88 -5.61 14.30
N LEU A 270 17.20 -6.27 13.35
CA LEU A 270 17.28 -5.88 11.95
C LEU A 270 16.79 -4.44 11.79
N LYS A 271 17.51 -3.70 10.94
CA LYS A 271 17.21 -2.31 10.61
C LYS A 271 16.43 -2.22 9.32
N ALA A 272 15.71 -1.12 9.15
CA ALA A 272 15.10 -0.77 7.89
C ALA A 272 16.19 -0.69 6.82
N ASN A 273 15.99 -1.40 5.72
CA ASN A 273 16.85 -1.35 4.54
C ASN A 273 16.17 -0.65 3.36
N LEU A 274 14.92 -0.23 3.54
CA LEU A 274 14.17 0.63 2.64
C LEU A 274 13.83 1.97 3.29
N ILE A 275 13.69 2.99 2.45
CA ILE A 275 13.09 4.28 2.80
C ILE A 275 11.85 4.52 1.94
N SER A 276 10.79 5.08 2.53
CA SER A 276 9.63 5.57 1.79
C SER A 276 9.76 7.06 1.52
N LYS A 277 9.40 7.46 0.31
CA LYS A 277 9.26 8.85 -0.11
C LYS A 277 7.85 9.05 -0.65
N ILE A 278 7.29 10.22 -0.39
CA ILE A 278 6.03 10.64 -1.01
C ILE A 278 6.38 11.39 -2.27
N ILE A 279 5.83 10.94 -3.39
CA ILE A 279 5.89 11.66 -4.67
C ILE A 279 4.48 12.13 -5.02
N CYS A 280 4.36 13.32 -5.59
CA CYS A 280 3.08 13.88 -6.04
C CYS A 280 3.11 13.98 -7.56
N ILE A 281 2.05 13.50 -8.22
CA ILE A 281 1.89 13.55 -9.67
C ILE A 281 0.47 13.99 -9.96
N ASN A 282 0.31 15.16 -10.60
CA ASN A 282 -1.00 15.77 -10.87
C ASN A 282 -1.93 15.79 -9.64
N GLY A 283 -1.37 16.10 -8.48
CA GLY A 283 -2.11 16.11 -7.21
C GLY A 283 -2.34 14.75 -6.55
N ILE A 284 -2.04 13.63 -7.21
CA ILE A 284 -2.12 12.29 -6.61
C ILE A 284 -0.79 11.95 -5.94
N LYS A 285 -0.84 11.59 -4.67
CA LYS A 285 0.34 11.15 -3.91
C LYS A 285 0.55 9.65 -4.03
N PHE A 286 1.78 9.25 -4.33
CA PHE A 286 2.23 7.86 -4.34
C PHE A 286 3.33 7.65 -3.29
N ILE A 287 3.46 6.42 -2.81
CA ILE A 287 4.55 6.03 -1.90
C ILE A 287 5.60 5.27 -2.70
N TYR A 288 6.77 5.86 -2.81
CA TYR A 288 7.90 5.33 -3.55
C TYR A 288 8.94 4.74 -2.58
N LEU A 289 9.37 3.51 -2.82
CA LEU A 289 10.27 2.75 -1.94
C LEU A 289 11.65 2.55 -2.58
N ASP A 290 12.68 3.10 -1.93
CA ASP A 290 14.08 2.98 -2.34
C ASP A 290 14.89 2.12 -1.36
N ALA A 291 15.93 1.47 -1.88
CA ALA A 291 16.96 0.85 -1.06
C ALA A 291 17.80 1.90 -0.30
N ALA A 292 17.76 1.89 1.04
CA ALA A 292 18.55 2.79 1.90
C ALA A 292 20.05 2.46 1.86
N ARG A 293 20.37 1.18 1.64
CA ARG A 293 21.71 0.61 1.56
C ARG A 293 21.72 -0.54 0.53
N ASP A 294 22.90 -1.08 0.26
CA ASP A 294 23.00 -2.36 -0.44
C ASP A 294 22.26 -3.43 0.35
N ILE A 295 21.40 -4.20 -0.32
CA ILE A 295 20.62 -5.29 0.25
C ILE A 295 21.13 -6.59 -0.35
N MET A 296 21.59 -7.50 0.49
CA MET A 296 22.18 -8.77 0.06
C MET A 296 21.10 -9.84 -0.16
N PRO A 297 21.34 -10.82 -1.05
CA PRO A 297 20.42 -11.94 -1.24
C PRO A 297 20.00 -12.59 0.08
N ASN A 298 18.73 -12.98 0.18
CA ASN A 298 18.07 -13.56 1.36
C ASN A 298 17.81 -12.60 2.52
N GLU A 299 18.11 -11.31 2.38
CA GLU A 299 17.63 -10.31 3.33
C GLU A 299 16.14 -10.04 3.15
N GLN A 300 15.44 -9.88 4.28
CA GLN A 300 14.08 -9.38 4.31
C GLN A 300 14.07 -7.89 3.96
N LEU A 301 13.13 -7.46 3.14
CA LEU A 301 12.87 -6.05 2.91
C LEU A 301 12.08 -5.50 4.09
N LEU A 302 12.60 -4.44 4.69
CA LEU A 302 12.10 -3.86 5.93
C LEU A 302 12.08 -2.33 5.84
N ILE A 303 11.03 -1.73 6.37
CA ILE A 303 10.85 -0.28 6.41
C ILE A 303 10.39 0.18 7.80
N HIS A 304 10.71 1.42 8.18
CA HIS A 304 10.13 2.02 9.39
C HIS A 304 8.73 2.57 9.07
N TYR A 305 7.69 2.08 9.74
CA TYR A 305 6.31 2.52 9.48
C TYR A 305 5.98 3.87 10.16
N GLY A 306 6.80 4.28 11.13
CA GLY A 306 6.53 5.45 11.97
C GLY A 306 5.86 5.07 13.28
N ASP A 307 6.11 5.88 14.31
CA ASP A 307 5.67 5.59 15.68
C ASP A 307 4.13 5.65 15.81
N GLU A 308 3.49 6.50 14.99
CA GLU A 308 2.02 6.64 14.91
C GLU A 308 1.32 5.31 14.60
N TYR A 309 1.98 4.44 13.81
CA TYR A 309 1.43 3.13 13.48
C TYR A 309 1.30 2.24 14.72
N PHE A 310 2.15 2.42 15.75
CA PHE A 310 2.25 1.53 16.91
C PHE A 310 1.70 2.11 18.21
N VAL A 311 1.00 3.26 18.18
CA VAL A 311 0.43 3.89 19.39
C VAL A 311 -0.42 2.92 20.23
N ASN A 312 -1.22 2.06 19.57
CA ASN A 312 -2.13 1.13 20.24
C ASN A 312 -1.77 -0.35 20.04
N ARG A 313 -0.56 -0.66 19.55
CA ARG A 313 -0.15 -2.05 19.30
C ARG A 313 1.35 -2.24 19.48
N PRO A 314 1.79 -3.42 19.95
CA PRO A 314 3.22 -3.68 20.11
C PRO A 314 3.93 -3.73 18.76
N GLU A 315 5.13 -3.16 18.72
CA GLU A 315 6.06 -3.32 17.59
C GLU A 315 6.64 -4.74 17.55
N PHE A 316 6.62 -5.35 16.37
CA PHE A 316 7.39 -6.56 16.11
C PHE A 316 8.84 -6.21 15.81
N LYS A 317 9.77 -6.94 16.43
CA LYS A 317 11.21 -6.77 16.23
C LYS A 317 11.81 -8.04 15.67
N PHE A 318 12.71 -7.93 14.71
CA PHE A 318 13.37 -9.08 14.08
C PHE A 318 14.82 -9.17 14.51
N ASN A 319 15.31 -10.37 14.81
CA ASN A 319 16.75 -10.59 15.01
C ASN A 319 17.47 -10.87 13.69
N ALA A 320 18.80 -11.00 13.73
CA ALA A 320 19.64 -11.29 12.55
C ALA A 320 19.24 -12.55 11.75
N ASN A 321 18.47 -13.47 12.35
CA ASN A 321 17.98 -14.68 11.69
C ASN A 321 16.54 -14.54 11.13
N ASN A 322 16.02 -13.31 11.01
CA ASN A 322 14.65 -13.00 10.60
C ASN A 322 13.57 -13.60 11.51
N LYS A 323 13.90 -13.92 12.77
CA LYS A 323 12.91 -14.38 13.75
C LYS A 323 12.37 -13.20 14.54
N VAL A 324 11.05 -13.21 14.77
CA VAL A 324 10.38 -12.24 15.63
C VAL A 324 10.82 -12.45 17.08
N VAL A 325 11.14 -11.36 17.77
CA VAL A 325 11.55 -11.33 19.17
C VAL A 325 10.35 -10.93 20.03
N TYR A 326 9.96 -11.81 20.95
CA TYR A 326 8.81 -11.62 21.82
C TYR A 326 9.25 -11.33 23.27
N LYS A 327 8.59 -10.39 23.94
CA LYS A 327 8.72 -10.19 25.40
C LYS A 327 7.84 -11.26 26.09
N ILE A 328 8.45 -12.22 26.77
CA ILE A 328 7.83 -13.50 27.21
C ILE A 328 6.81 -13.29 28.36
N ASN A 329 5.59 -13.83 28.24
CA ASN A 329 5.12 -14.95 29.10
C ASN A 329 4.15 -15.96 28.45
N ASN A 330 3.67 -15.78 27.21
CA ASN A 330 2.72 -16.71 26.55
C ASN A 330 3.12 -17.13 25.12
N PHE A 331 4.40 -16.96 24.76
CA PHE A 331 4.94 -17.10 23.39
C PHE A 331 4.67 -18.48 22.76
N TRP A 332 5.03 -19.57 23.45
CA TRP A 332 4.89 -20.92 22.92
C TRP A 332 3.42 -21.32 22.73
N HIS A 333 2.53 -20.81 23.59
CA HIS A 333 1.11 -21.12 23.53
C HIS A 333 0.44 -20.44 22.34
N SER A 334 0.72 -19.16 22.05
CA SER A 334 0.11 -18.49 20.89
C SER A 334 0.68 -19.01 19.56
N LEU A 335 1.99 -19.29 19.49
CA LEU A 335 2.63 -19.78 18.28
C LEU A 335 2.15 -21.19 17.90
N ALA A 336 1.97 -22.07 18.88
CA ALA A 336 1.45 -23.42 18.66
C ALA A 336 -0.05 -23.43 18.30
N LEU A 337 -0.86 -22.58 18.94
CA LEU A 337 -2.30 -22.48 18.67
C LEU A 337 -2.59 -21.98 17.25
N HIS A 338 -1.87 -20.97 16.77
CA HIS A 338 -2.22 -20.31 15.50
C HIS A 338 -1.45 -20.84 14.29
N LYS A 339 -0.32 -21.53 14.48
CA LYS A 339 0.43 -22.11 13.35
C LYS A 339 -0.32 -23.26 12.68
N ALA A 340 -0.98 -24.13 13.44
CA ALA A 340 -1.67 -25.28 12.86
C ALA A 340 -2.82 -24.88 11.90
N PRO A 341 -3.73 -23.96 12.30
CA PRO A 341 -4.75 -23.43 11.39
C PRO A 341 -4.16 -22.79 10.14
N HIS A 342 -3.07 -22.01 10.27
CA HIS A 342 -2.41 -21.42 9.11
C HIS A 342 -1.88 -22.50 8.17
N MET A 343 -1.19 -23.52 8.68
CA MET A 343 -0.68 -24.61 7.84
C MET A 343 -1.81 -25.41 7.17
N GLN A 344 -2.93 -25.63 7.85
CA GLN A 344 -4.13 -26.25 7.26
C GLN A 344 -4.67 -25.44 6.09
N ALA A 345 -4.84 -24.14 6.29
CA ALA A 345 -5.37 -23.26 5.26
C ALA A 345 -4.39 -23.14 4.07
N LEU A 346 -3.10 -22.95 4.32
CA LEU A 346 -2.06 -22.96 3.28
C LEU A 346 -2.03 -24.31 2.53
N GLY A 347 -2.20 -25.42 3.24
CA GLY A 347 -2.29 -26.75 2.63
C GLY A 347 -3.51 -26.90 1.71
N HIS A 348 -4.65 -26.33 2.10
CA HIS A 348 -5.88 -26.31 1.30
C HIS A 348 -5.75 -25.45 0.03
N ILE A 349 -4.97 -24.36 0.10
CA ILE A 349 -4.63 -23.49 -1.04
C ILE A 349 -3.64 -24.19 -2.03
N GLY A 350 -3.11 -25.36 -1.65
CA GLY A 350 -2.18 -26.12 -2.48
C GLY A 350 -0.70 -25.79 -2.23
N ILE A 351 -0.37 -25.21 -1.08
CA ILE A 351 1.02 -25.04 -0.66
C ILE A 351 1.58 -26.41 -0.24
N GLN A 352 2.32 -27.06 -1.13
CA GLN A 352 2.84 -28.43 -0.95
C GLN A 352 3.70 -28.57 0.31
N ALA A 353 4.51 -27.55 0.62
CA ALA A 353 5.31 -27.56 1.84
C ALA A 353 4.43 -27.62 3.11
N ALA A 354 3.21 -27.07 3.06
CA ALA A 354 2.30 -27.03 4.21
C ALA A 354 1.59 -28.37 4.35
N GLN A 355 1.17 -28.96 3.23
CA GLN A 355 0.65 -30.33 3.18
C GLN A 355 1.68 -31.32 3.76
N LYS A 356 2.94 -31.24 3.32
CA LYS A 356 4.03 -32.05 3.85
C LYS A 356 4.24 -31.85 5.35
N TYR A 357 4.20 -30.61 5.83
CA TYR A 357 4.27 -30.31 7.27
C TYR A 357 3.15 -31.01 8.06
N LEU A 358 1.91 -30.95 7.57
CA LEU A 358 0.76 -31.59 8.21
C LEU A 358 0.89 -33.13 8.23
N LEU A 359 1.29 -33.73 7.11
CA LEU A 359 1.51 -35.18 7.01
C LEU A 359 2.60 -35.66 7.96
N ILE A 360 3.74 -34.97 8.01
CA ILE A 360 4.83 -35.29 8.95
C ILE A 360 4.32 -35.18 10.39
N ARG A 361 3.55 -34.14 10.71
CA ARG A 361 2.99 -33.96 12.05
C ARG A 361 2.05 -35.11 12.43
N ILE A 362 1.18 -35.53 11.52
CA ILE A 362 0.28 -36.68 11.73
C ILE A 362 1.10 -37.96 11.96
N GLY A 363 2.14 -38.20 11.15
CA GLY A 363 3.04 -39.34 11.31
C GLY A 363 3.75 -39.36 12.67
N ILE A 364 4.21 -38.20 13.16
CA ILE A 364 4.81 -38.07 14.50
C ILE A 364 3.79 -38.41 15.59
N ILE A 365 2.55 -37.91 15.48
CA ILE A 365 1.48 -38.21 16.45
C ILE A 365 1.20 -39.71 16.50
N PHE A 366 1.08 -40.37 15.34
CA PHE A 366 0.91 -41.83 15.29
C PHE A 366 2.08 -42.58 15.90
N ALA A 367 3.33 -42.17 15.63
CA ALA A 367 4.52 -42.79 16.21
C ALA A 367 4.57 -42.65 17.75
N LEU A 368 4.12 -41.51 18.29
CA LEU A 368 4.02 -41.28 19.72
C LEU A 368 2.92 -42.13 20.37
N ILE A 369 1.73 -42.19 19.76
CA ILE A 369 0.63 -43.04 20.23
C ILE A 369 1.07 -44.51 20.22
N PHE A 370 1.70 -44.98 19.14
CA PHE A 370 2.19 -46.34 19.02
C PHE A 370 3.25 -46.67 20.08
N SER A 371 4.23 -45.78 20.28
CA SER A 371 5.23 -45.93 21.34
C SER A 371 4.59 -46.00 22.73
N LEU A 372 3.58 -45.15 23.00
CA LEU A 372 2.85 -45.16 24.27
C LEU A 372 2.07 -46.46 24.46
N MET A 373 1.39 -46.95 23.42
CA MET A 373 0.69 -48.24 23.46
C MET A 373 1.65 -49.40 23.75
N LEU A 374 2.84 -49.42 23.14
CA LEU A 374 3.88 -50.42 23.42
C LEU A 374 4.36 -50.35 24.88
N ILE A 375 4.57 -49.16 25.41
CA ILE A 375 4.96 -48.96 26.82
C ILE A 375 3.85 -49.49 27.75
N ILE A 376 2.59 -49.16 27.47
CA ILE A 376 1.44 -49.64 28.26
C ILE A 376 1.33 -51.16 28.19
N LEU A 377 1.43 -51.75 26.99
CA LEU A 377 1.38 -53.21 26.81
C LEU A 377 2.47 -53.92 27.63
N ASN A 378 3.71 -53.42 27.56
CA ASN A 378 4.84 -53.98 28.32
C ASN A 378 4.70 -53.76 29.84
N ALA A 379 4.16 -52.62 30.29
CA ALA A 379 3.90 -52.35 31.70
C ALA A 379 2.72 -53.16 32.26
N SER A 380 1.74 -53.48 31.39
CA SER A 380 0.56 -54.30 31.70
C SER A 380 0.82 -55.80 31.64
N TRP A 381 2.07 -56.21 31.42
CA TRP A 381 2.51 -57.60 31.52
C TRP A 381 3.21 -57.83 32.87
N PRO A 382 2.47 -57.92 34.00
CA PRO A 382 3.08 -58.43 35.20
C PRO A 382 3.34 -59.91 34.96
N GLY A 383 4.62 -60.26 34.84
CA GLY A 383 5.07 -61.60 35.17
C GLY A 383 4.66 -61.90 36.61
N LYS A 384 3.47 -62.50 36.78
CA LYS A 384 3.30 -63.58 37.73
C LYS A 384 4.13 -64.75 37.19
N LEU A 385 5.35 -64.86 37.68
CA LEU A 385 6.08 -66.12 37.74
C LEU A 385 6.66 -66.20 39.16
N ASN A 386 5.82 -66.70 40.06
CA ASN A 386 6.29 -67.59 41.12
C ASN A 386 6.48 -68.97 40.51
#